data_AF-A0A815NLC8-F1
#
_entry.id   AF-A0A815NLC8-F1
#
_cell.length_a   1.000
_cell.length_b   1.000
_cell.length_c   1.000
_cell.angle_alpha   90.00
_cell.angle_beta   90.00
_cell.angle_gamma   90.00
#
_symmetry.space_group_name_H-M   'P 1'
#
loop_
_entity.id
_entity.type
_entity.pdbx_description
1 polymer ?
#
loop_
_entity_poly.entity_id
_entity_poly.type
_entity_poly.pdbx_seq_one_letter_code
_entity_poly.pdbx_strand_id
1 'polypeptide(L)'
;YGCVGVDDSQVGRCLKKFGCLPFVPVPFVIVEFEKIQESAPGLINNTNFVLLEIILLHVPMYVLDFVDYFEDTFIGRVIRNNRRRAPRFSVNLWNCFSRLDEELPRTNNSSEGWN
;
A
#
# COMPACT_ATOMS: atom_id res chain seq x y z
N TYR A 1 24.14 18.36 16.80
CA TYR A 1 22.97 18.54 15.92
C TYR A 1 22.94 17.39 14.92
N GLY A 2 22.39 16.25 15.32
CA GLY A 2 22.20 15.11 14.42
C GLY A 2 20.81 15.21 13.83
N CYS A 3 20.71 15.48 12.53
CA CYS A 3 19.47 15.23 11.80
C CYS A 3 19.26 13.72 11.82
N VAL A 4 18.35 13.24 12.67
CA VAL A 4 17.85 11.87 12.57
C VAL A 4 16.93 11.86 11.36
N GLY A 5 17.54 11.78 10.17
CA GLY A 5 16.81 11.45 8.95
C GLY A 5 16.12 10.11 9.17
N VAL A 6 14.92 9.96 8.63
CA VAL A 6 14.24 8.66 8.65
C VAL A 6 15.14 7.66 7.93
N ASP A 7 15.67 6.72 8.70
CA ASP A 7 16.56 5.67 8.23
C ASP A 7 15.80 4.78 7.23
N ASP A 8 16.48 4.35 6.15
CA ASP A 8 15.91 3.52 5.09
C ASP A 8 15.22 2.25 5.64
N SER A 9 15.63 1.77 6.82
CA SER A 9 14.96 0.64 7.49
C SER A 9 13.52 0.94 7.90
N GLN A 10 13.20 2.19 8.25
CA GLN A 10 11.85 2.61 8.63
C GLN A 10 10.94 2.71 7.39
N VAL A 11 11.48 3.25 6.29
CA VAL A 11 10.81 3.28 4.99
C VAL A 11 10.53 1.85 4.50
N GLY A 12 11.56 1.00 4.51
CA GLY A 12 11.44 -0.40 4.11
C GLY A 12 10.42 -1.17 4.96
N ARG A 13 10.32 -0.88 6.27
CA ARG A 13 9.30 -1.48 7.15
C ARG A 13 7.88 -1.05 6.77
N CYS A 14 7.69 0.21 6.38
CA CYS A 14 6.38 0.71 5.95
C CYS A 14 5.96 0.09 4.61
N LEU A 15 6.85 0.09 3.62
CA LEU A 15 6.57 -0.47 2.29
C LEU A 15 6.27 -1.98 2.34
N LYS A 16 6.92 -2.73 3.24
CA LYS A 16 6.63 -4.16 3.45
C LYS A 16 5.18 -4.44 3.84
N LYS A 17 4.52 -3.52 4.56
CA LYS A 17 3.11 -3.70 4.95
C LYS A 17 2.16 -3.73 3.74
N PHE A 18 2.47 -2.96 2.69
CA PHE A 18 1.71 -2.98 1.43
C PHE A 18 1.80 -4.34 0.74
N GLY A 19 2.95 -5.01 0.85
CA GLY A 19 3.17 -6.36 0.33
C GLY A 19 2.32 -7.44 0.99
N CYS A 20 1.69 -7.15 2.14
CA CYS A 20 0.78 -8.09 2.82
C CYS A 20 -0.66 -7.98 2.32
N LEU A 21 -1.06 -6.87 1.68
CA LEU A 21 -2.44 -6.64 1.22
C LEU A 21 -3.00 -7.71 0.26
N PRO A 22 -2.21 -8.34 -0.64
CA PRO A 22 -2.70 -9.42 -1.50
C PRO A 22 -3.22 -10.63 -0.72
N PHE A 23 -2.80 -10.79 0.53
CA PHE A 23 -3.12 -11.92 1.39
C PHE A 23 -4.15 -11.57 2.48
N VAL A 24 -4.77 -10.39 2.39
CA VAL A 24 -5.89 -10.00 3.24
C VAL A 24 -7.18 -10.44 2.54
N PRO A 25 -8.21 -10.96 3.25
CA PRO A 25 -9.49 -11.25 2.60
C PRO A 25 -10.03 -9.98 1.93
N VAL A 26 -10.51 -10.12 0.69
CA VAL A 26 -11.01 -9.02 -0.15
C VAL A 26 -11.84 -7.96 0.59
N PRO A 27 -12.84 -8.30 1.44
CA PRO A 27 -13.66 -7.29 2.13
C PRO A 27 -12.87 -6.40 3.12
N PHE A 28 -11.69 -6.83 3.57
CA PHE A 28 -10.89 -6.11 4.57
C PHE A 28 -9.71 -5.34 3.98
N VAL A 29 -9.37 -5.55 2.70
CA VAL A 29 -8.19 -4.93 2.05
C VAL A 29 -8.16 -3.41 2.20
N ILE A 30 -9.31 -2.75 1.99
CA ILE A 30 -9.40 -1.29 2.08
C ILE A 30 -9.17 -0.81 3.52
N VAL A 31 -9.79 -1.48 4.49
CA VAL A 31 -9.64 -1.15 5.92
C VAL A 31 -8.20 -1.34 6.38
N GLU A 32 -7.53 -2.41 5.94
CA GLU A 32 -6.12 -2.63 6.28
C GLU A 32 -5.19 -1.60 5.62
N PHE A 33 -5.48 -1.18 4.39
CA PHE A 33 -4.77 -0.08 3.74
C PHE A 33 -4.91 1.24 4.52
N GLU A 34 -6.12 1.59 4.94
CA GLU A 34 -6.39 2.78 5.76
C GLU A 34 -5.61 2.74 7.09
N LYS A 35 -5.59 1.59 7.77
CA LYS A 35 -4.78 1.40 8.99
C LYS A 35 -3.28 1.57 8.74
N ILE A 36 -2.76 1.15 7.58
CA ILE A 36 -1.35 1.37 7.23
C ILE A 36 -1.06 2.86 7.12
N GLN A 37 -1.94 3.63 6.47
CA GLN A 37 -1.83 5.09 6.33
C GLN A 37 -1.95 5.80 7.70
N GLU A 38 -2.87 5.38 8.56
CA GLU A 38 -3.00 5.91 9.93
C GLU A 38 -1.77 5.63 10.79
N SER A 39 -1.17 4.44 10.65
CA SER A 39 0.05 4.06 11.37
C SER A 39 1.30 4.83 10.93
N ALA A 40 1.22 5.52 9.81
CA ALA A 40 2.30 6.30 9.21
C ALA A 40 1.71 7.57 8.55
N PRO A 41 1.27 8.56 9.34
CA PRO A 41 0.52 9.72 8.83
C PRO A 41 1.30 10.57 7.82
N GLY A 42 2.64 10.45 7.80
CA GLY A 42 3.50 11.05 6.78
C GLY A 42 3.36 10.43 5.38
N LEU A 43 2.60 9.34 5.22
CA LEU A 43 2.32 8.71 3.92
C LEU A 43 1.08 9.31 3.22
N ILE A 44 0.36 10.22 3.88
CA ILE A 44 -0.86 10.82 3.34
C ILE A 44 -0.52 12.17 2.72
N ASN A 45 -0.78 12.32 1.42
CA ASN A 45 -0.65 13.59 0.70
C ASN A 45 -1.89 14.48 0.86
N ASN A 46 -2.37 14.69 2.09
CA ASN A 46 -3.47 15.62 2.29
C ASN A 46 -2.91 17.04 2.38
N THR A 47 -3.08 17.77 1.28
CA THR A 47 -2.69 19.14 0.99
C THR A 47 -2.97 20.12 2.14
N ASN A 48 -2.04 20.23 3.08
CA ASN A 48 -1.84 21.43 3.90
C ASN A 48 -0.39 21.85 3.73
N PHE A 49 -0.18 23.08 3.24
CA PHE A 49 1.15 23.63 2.92
C PHE A 49 2.12 23.59 4.12
N VAL A 50 1.57 23.59 5.35
CA VAL A 50 2.32 23.51 6.61
C VAL A 50 2.75 22.06 6.97
N LEU A 51 2.03 21.04 6.49
CA LEU A 51 2.43 19.63 6.64
C LEU A 51 3.51 19.22 5.67
N LEU A 52 3.61 19.90 4.51
CA LEU A 52 4.60 19.58 3.48
C LEU A 52 6.03 19.70 4.02
N GLU A 53 6.33 20.73 4.84
CA GLU A 53 7.68 20.86 5.43
C GLU A 53 7.98 19.76 6.45
N ILE A 54 7.01 19.31 7.24
CA ILE A 54 7.21 18.24 8.24
C ILE A 54 7.35 16.87 7.55
N ILE A 55 6.52 16.61 6.52
CA ILE A 55 6.50 15.35 5.77
C ILE A 55 7.72 15.24 4.85
N LEU A 56 8.09 16.29 4.12
CA LEU A 56 9.25 16.27 3.21
C LEU A 56 10.61 16.15 3.94
N LEU A 57 10.69 16.58 5.20
CA LEU A 57 11.91 16.41 6.01
C LEU A 57 12.09 14.99 6.57
N HIS A 58 11.04 14.18 6.60
CA HIS A 58 11.06 12.85 7.24
C HIS A 58 10.69 11.72 6.28
N VAL A 59 10.03 11.97 5.15
CA VAL A 59 9.65 10.91 4.21
C VAL A 59 10.25 11.24 2.85
N PRO A 60 11.09 10.35 2.28
CA PRO A 60 11.62 10.57 0.94
C PRO A 60 10.48 10.70 -0.08
N MET A 61 10.58 11.67 -0.99
CA MET A 61 9.53 11.98 -1.98
C MET A 61 9.05 10.74 -2.77
N TYR A 62 9.96 9.82 -3.11
CA TYR A 62 9.64 8.59 -3.83
C TYR A 62 8.66 7.67 -3.07
N VAL A 63 8.60 7.76 -1.75
CA VAL A 63 7.67 6.97 -0.92
C VAL A 63 6.25 7.53 -1.08
N LEU A 64 6.11 8.85 -1.10
CA LEU A 64 4.82 9.51 -1.32
C LEU A 64 4.29 9.19 -2.72
N ASP A 65 5.15 9.31 -3.73
CA ASP A 65 4.82 8.97 -5.12
C ASP A 65 4.38 7.51 -5.26
N PHE A 66 5.05 6.60 -4.53
CA PHE A 66 4.67 5.20 -4.48
C PHE A 66 3.29 5.00 -3.86
N VAL A 67 3.01 5.63 -2.70
CA VAL A 67 1.72 5.48 -2.02
C VAL A 67 0.59 6.04 -2.88
N ASP A 68 0.81 7.19 -3.51
CA ASP A 68 -0.15 7.80 -4.44
C ASP A 68 -0.45 6.90 -5.63
N TYR A 69 0.61 6.41 -6.26
CA TYR A 69 0.49 5.48 -7.37
C TYR A 69 -0.25 4.21 -6.94
N PHE A 70 0.10 3.65 -5.79
CA PHE A 70 -0.50 2.42 -5.26
C PHE A 70 -1.99 2.62 -4.94
N GLU A 71 -2.34 3.71 -4.27
CA GLU A 71 -3.71 4.04 -3.94
C GLU A 71 -4.54 4.19 -5.22
N ASP A 72 -4.11 5.00 -6.18
CA ASP A 72 -4.88 5.20 -7.42
C ASP A 72 -4.98 3.93 -8.28
N THR A 73 -3.95 3.09 -8.26
CA THR A 73 -3.86 1.91 -9.11
C THR A 73 -4.63 0.71 -8.55
N PHE A 74 -4.53 0.44 -7.24
CA PHE A 74 -4.98 -0.83 -6.64
C PHE A 74 -6.11 -0.68 -5.61
N ILE A 75 -6.24 0.47 -4.95
CA ILE A 75 -7.25 0.68 -3.89
C ILE A 75 -8.40 1.58 -4.36
N GLY A 76 -8.07 2.62 -5.13
CA GLY A 76 -8.93 3.71 -5.57
C GLY A 76 -9.00 4.82 -4.52
N ARG A 77 -8.76 6.08 -4.89
CA ARG A 77 -8.69 7.21 -3.95
C ARG A 77 -10.07 7.66 -3.45
N VAL A 78 -10.14 8.13 -2.20
CA VAL A 78 -11.33 8.83 -1.68
C VAL A 78 -11.46 10.21 -2.34
N ILE A 79 -12.62 10.48 -2.93
CA ILE A 79 -12.95 11.76 -3.58
C ILE A 79 -13.88 12.60 -2.70
N ARG A 80 -14.13 13.85 -3.12
CA ARG A 80 -15.10 14.75 -2.49
C ARG A 80 -16.45 14.03 -2.31
N ASN A 81 -17.02 14.12 -1.10
CA ASN A 81 -18.21 13.41 -0.62
C ASN A 81 -17.97 11.98 -0.08
N ASN A 82 -16.75 11.66 0.35
CA ASN A 82 -16.43 10.39 1.01
C ASN A 82 -16.76 9.14 0.17
N ARG A 83 -16.73 9.30 -1.16
CA ARG A 83 -16.86 8.18 -2.10
C ARG A 83 -15.48 7.74 -2.53
N ARG A 84 -15.28 6.44 -2.72
CA ARG A 84 -14.01 5.90 -3.25
C ARG A 84 -14.13 5.74 -4.77
N ARG A 85 -13.14 6.22 -5.53
CA ARG A 85 -13.03 5.96 -6.97
C ARG A 85 -12.76 4.47 -7.17
N ALA A 86 -13.22 3.90 -8.29
CA ALA A 86 -12.79 2.56 -8.68
C ALA A 86 -11.27 2.53 -8.93
N PRO A 87 -10.52 1.53 -8.42
CA PRO A 87 -9.11 1.36 -8.74
C PRO A 87 -8.93 1.00 -10.22
N ARG A 88 -7.73 1.26 -10.75
CA ARG A 88 -7.35 0.83 -12.11
C ARG A 88 -7.38 -0.70 -12.25
N PHE A 89 -6.94 -1.41 -11.21
CA PHE A 89 -7.02 -2.86 -11.10
C PHE A 89 -7.83 -3.24 -9.86
N SER A 90 -8.97 -3.88 -10.09
CA SER A 90 -9.85 -4.39 -9.02
C SER A 90 -9.09 -5.26 -8.03
N VAL A 91 -9.42 -5.17 -6.73
CA VAL A 91 -8.83 -6.01 -5.67
C VAL A 91 -8.92 -7.49 -6.02
N ASN A 92 -10.04 -7.94 -6.58
CA ASN A 92 -10.25 -9.33 -6.98
C ASN A 92 -9.26 -9.82 -8.05
N LEU A 93 -8.60 -8.93 -8.79
CA LEU A 93 -7.64 -9.29 -9.84
C LEU A 93 -6.27 -9.69 -9.29
N TRP A 94 -5.83 -9.03 -8.22
CA TRP A 94 -4.47 -9.18 -7.66
C TRP A 94 -4.46 -9.83 -6.28
N ASN A 95 -5.61 -9.93 -5.62
CA ASN A 95 -5.74 -10.64 -4.36
C ASN A 95 -5.51 -12.14 -4.55
N CYS A 96 -4.75 -12.72 -3.63
CA CYS A 96 -4.35 -14.12 -3.62
C CYS A 96 -4.82 -14.85 -2.36
N PHE A 97 -5.69 -14.24 -1.54
CA PHE A 97 -6.14 -14.82 -0.27
C PHE A 97 -6.83 -16.16 -0.48
N SER A 98 -7.76 -16.27 -1.44
CA SER A 98 -8.46 -17.54 -1.71
C SER A 98 -7.50 -18.64 -2.12
N ARG A 99 -6.43 -18.33 -2.85
CA ARG A 99 -5.41 -19.33 -3.22
C ARG A 99 -4.62 -19.83 -2.03
N LEU A 100 -4.35 -18.97 -1.04
CA LEU A 100 -3.73 -19.38 0.21
C LEU A 100 -4.67 -20.26 1.03
N ASP A 101 -5.94 -19.88 1.11
CA ASP A 101 -6.98 -20.62 1.85
C ASP A 101 -7.23 -22.01 1.24
N GLU A 102 -7.18 -22.10 -0.08
CA GLU A 102 -7.37 -23.34 -0.86
C GLU A 102 -6.07 -24.16 -1.06
N GLU A 103 -4.95 -23.77 -0.43
CA GLU A 103 -3.62 -24.38 -0.58
C GLU A 103 -3.18 -24.57 -2.04
N LEU A 104 -3.64 -23.71 -2.95
CA LEU A 104 -3.36 -23.82 -4.37
C LEU A 104 -1.90 -23.43 -4.67
N PRO A 105 -1.25 -24.09 -5.64
CA PRO A 105 0.09 -23.74 -6.06
C PRO A 105 0.17 -22.26 -6.48
N ARG A 106 1.25 -21.60 -6.07
CA ARG A 106 1.47 -20.16 -6.30
C ARG A 106 1.57 -19.81 -7.80
N THR A 107 1.81 -20.80 -8.65
CA THR A 107 2.04 -20.65 -10.08
C THR A 107 1.06 -21.54 -10.84
N ASN A 108 0.45 -20.97 -11.89
CA ASN A 108 -0.41 -21.71 -12.81
C ASN A 108 0.40 -22.48 -13.88
N ASN A 109 1.71 -22.60 -13.68
CA ASN A 109 2.60 -23.15 -14.66
C ASN A 109 2.74 -24.65 -14.43
N SER A 110 2.14 -25.46 -15.30
CA SER A 110 2.34 -26.91 -15.34
C SER A 110 3.82 -27.31 -15.50
N SER A 111 4.69 -26.38 -15.91
CA SER A 111 6.13 -26.58 -16.07
C SER A 111 6.92 -26.56 -14.75
N GLU A 112 6.32 -26.13 -13.63
CA GLU A 112 6.99 -26.14 -12.31
C GLU A 112 6.81 -27.47 -11.55
N GLY A 113 6.00 -28.39 -12.08
CA GLY A 113 5.77 -29.74 -11.54
C GLY A 113 6.72 -30.82 -12.07
N TRP A 114 7.69 -30.47 -12.90
CA TRP A 114 8.75 -31.38 -13.37
C TRP A 114 10.06 -31.04 -12.65
N ASN A 115 10.28 -31.67 -11.49
CA ASN A 115 11.61 -31.81 -10.88
C ASN A 115 11.65 -33.11 -10.06
#